data_AF-A0A1F3AEJ0-F1
#
_entry.id   AF-A0A1F3AEJ0-F1
#
_cell.length_a   1.000
_cell.length_b   1.000
_cell.length_c   1.000
_cell.angle_alpha   90.00
_cell.angle_beta   90.00
_cell.angle_gamma   90.00
#
_symmetry.space_group_name_H-M   'P 1'
#
loop_
_entity.id
_entity.type
_entity.pdbx_description
1 polymer ?
#
loop_
_entity_poly.entity_id
_entity_poly.type
_entity_poly.pdbx_seq_one_letter_code
_entity_poly.pdbx_strand_id
1 'polypeptide(L)'
;MAPPRSKLPKGKTAPLPPKRPGQLREPLRLSTRSGEKGDELVVWLERKGARPRKIGSVNRRLAADAKRHGQDLVGALVDIALLEADRQS
;
A
#
# COMPACT_ATOMS: atom_id res chain seq x y z
N MET A 1 -11.99 -19.97 64.53
CA MET A 1 -12.77 -20.54 63.42
C MET A 1 -12.63 -19.60 62.23
N ALA A 2 -11.85 -19.99 61.22
CA ALA A 2 -11.53 -19.17 60.03
C ALA A 2 -11.94 -19.96 58.78
N PRO A 3 -12.56 -19.36 57.75
CA PRO A 3 -12.89 -20.09 56.54
C PRO A 3 -11.64 -20.30 55.67
N PRO A 4 -11.57 -21.41 54.92
CA PRO A 4 -10.37 -21.80 54.17
C PRO A 4 -10.17 -20.89 52.96
N ARG A 5 -8.91 -20.50 52.70
CA ARG A 5 -8.50 -19.79 51.48
C ARG A 5 -8.71 -20.69 50.26
N SER A 6 -9.83 -20.53 49.59
CA SER A 6 -10.12 -21.15 48.30
C SER A 6 -9.08 -20.75 47.26
N LYS A 7 -8.41 -21.76 46.72
CA LYS A 7 -7.57 -21.69 45.53
C LYS A 7 -8.41 -21.22 44.34
N LEU A 8 -8.12 -20.05 43.78
CA LEU A 8 -8.66 -19.64 42.49
C LEU A 8 -7.79 -20.24 41.36
N PRO A 9 -8.42 -20.84 40.33
CA PRO A 9 -7.75 -21.56 39.26
C PRO A 9 -7.17 -20.62 38.19
N LYS A 10 -6.13 -21.11 37.51
CA LYS A 10 -5.62 -20.57 36.24
C LYS A 10 -6.74 -20.52 35.19
N GLY A 11 -6.91 -19.36 34.54
CA GLY A 11 -7.34 -19.30 33.15
C GLY A 11 -8.39 -18.26 32.79
N LYS A 12 -8.09 -17.54 31.69
CA LYS A 12 -9.02 -16.86 30.75
C LYS A 12 -9.60 -15.53 31.28
N THR A 13 -9.67 -14.40 30.58
CA THR A 13 -9.90 -14.09 29.13
C THR A 13 -9.59 -12.59 28.92
N ALA A 14 -8.55 -12.20 28.16
CA ALA A 14 -8.57 -11.62 26.79
C ALA A 14 -8.88 -10.09 26.68
N PRO A 15 -8.47 -9.39 25.60
CA PRO A 15 -7.66 -9.82 24.47
C PRO A 15 -6.30 -9.10 24.40
N LEU A 16 -5.28 -9.80 23.90
CA LEU A 16 -4.16 -9.16 23.22
C LEU A 16 -4.74 -8.21 22.16
N PRO A 17 -4.17 -7.01 21.94
CA PRO A 17 -4.63 -6.14 20.85
C PRO A 17 -4.72 -6.99 19.59
N PRO A 18 -5.77 -6.84 18.76
CA PRO A 18 -5.88 -7.62 17.55
C PRO A 18 -4.56 -7.46 16.80
N LYS A 19 -3.77 -8.54 16.75
CA LYS A 19 -2.67 -8.67 15.81
C LYS A 19 -3.35 -8.52 14.47
N ARG A 20 -3.31 -7.32 13.90
CA ARG A 20 -3.81 -7.07 12.56
C ARG A 20 -3.14 -8.14 11.70
N PRO A 21 -3.89 -9.07 11.10
CA PRO A 21 -3.32 -10.00 10.16
C PRO A 21 -3.09 -9.22 8.87
N GLY A 22 -2.02 -8.45 8.88
CA GLY A 22 -1.39 -7.87 7.70
C GLY A 22 0.08 -8.00 8.02
N GLN A 23 0.62 -9.21 7.98
CA GLN A 23 1.28 -9.71 6.77
C GLN A 23 2.35 -8.70 6.38
N LEU A 24 3.60 -9.14 6.37
CA LEU A 24 4.70 -8.39 5.76
C LEU A 24 4.28 -8.01 4.33
N ARG A 25 3.56 -6.90 4.17
CA ARG A 25 3.30 -6.28 2.89
C ARG A 25 4.63 -5.67 2.54
N GLU A 26 5.45 -6.46 1.85
CA GLU A 26 6.71 -5.99 1.30
C GLU A 26 6.45 -4.61 0.68
N PRO A 27 7.28 -3.59 0.97
CA PRO A 27 6.98 -2.24 0.53
C PRO A 27 6.91 -2.23 -0.99
N LEU A 28 5.70 -2.05 -1.52
CA LEU A 28 5.47 -1.79 -2.92
C LEU A 28 6.12 -0.44 -3.21
N ARG A 29 7.11 -0.44 -4.10
CA ARG A 29 7.85 0.76 -4.44
C ARG A 29 7.30 1.30 -5.75
N LEU A 30 6.83 2.54 -5.72
CA LEU A 30 6.38 3.25 -6.89
C LEU A 30 7.55 4.08 -7.41
N SER A 31 7.88 3.87 -8.68
CA SER A 31 8.92 4.63 -9.36
C SER A 31 8.32 5.37 -10.54
N THR A 32 8.42 6.69 -10.50
CA THR A 32 8.14 7.54 -11.67
C THR A 32 9.44 7.75 -12.44
N ARG A 33 9.49 7.29 -13.70
CA ARG A 33 10.61 7.56 -14.60
C ARG A 33 10.14 8.41 -15.77
N SER A 34 11.03 9.28 -16.26
CA SER A 34 10.84 9.90 -17.56
C SER A 34 10.87 8.81 -18.63
N GLY A 35 9.82 8.72 -19.44
CA GLY A 35 9.76 7.82 -20.59
C GLY A 35 10.77 8.22 -21.68
N GLU A 36 10.96 7.37 -22.67
CA GLU A 36 11.91 7.54 -23.79
C GLU A 36 11.78 8.89 -24.52
N LYS A 37 10.58 9.49 -24.50
CA LYS A 37 10.30 10.79 -25.13
C LYS A 37 10.55 12.00 -24.22
N GLY A 38 11.09 11.83 -23.00
CA GLY A 38 11.43 12.91 -22.06
C GLY A 38 10.25 13.65 -21.41
N ASP A 39 9.12 13.75 -22.13
CA ASP A 39 7.87 14.41 -21.71
C ASP A 39 6.84 13.43 -21.11
N GLU A 40 7.17 12.16 -20.89
CA GLU A 40 6.25 11.17 -20.31
C GLU A 40 6.68 10.80 -18.89
N LEU A 41 5.76 10.78 -17.92
CA LEU A 41 5.92 10.15 -16.61
C LEU A 41 5.34 8.75 -16.66
N VAL A 42 6.18 7.75 -16.42
CA VAL A 42 5.76 6.35 -16.38
C VAL A 42 5.74 5.90 -14.92
N VAL A 43 4.60 5.38 -14.46
CA VAL A 43 4.44 4.80 -13.12
C VAL A 43 4.71 3.30 -13.19
N TRP A 44 5.71 2.87 -12.44
CA TRP A 44 6.07 1.47 -12.29
C TRP A 44 5.72 0.98 -10.89
N LEU A 45 5.15 -0.22 -10.82
CA LEU A 45 4.98 -0.97 -9.60
C LEU A 45 6.15 -1.94 -9.44
N GLU A 46 6.93 -1.74 -8.39
CA GLU A 46 8.04 -2.61 -8.04
C GLU A 46 7.70 -3.40 -6.78
N ARG A 47 7.85 -4.72 -6.87
CA ARG A 47 7.73 -5.65 -5.75
C ARG A 47 9.05 -6.39 -5.58
N LYS A 48 9.48 -6.58 -4.34
CA LYS A 48 10.70 -7.32 -4.04
C LYS A 48 10.57 -8.76 -4.55
N GLY A 49 11.57 -9.22 -5.32
CA GLY A 49 11.55 -10.54 -5.93
C GLY A 49 10.70 -10.69 -7.21
N ALA A 50 10.05 -9.62 -7.68
CA ALA A 50 9.30 -9.61 -8.93
C ALA A 50 9.89 -8.60 -9.94
N ARG A 51 9.59 -8.78 -11.23
CA ARG A 51 9.96 -7.81 -12.25
C ARG A 51 9.08 -6.55 -12.10
N PRO A 52 9.67 -5.35 -12.24
CA PRO A 52 8.90 -4.11 -12.29
C PRO A 52 7.82 -4.19 -13.37
N ARG A 53 6.59 -3.79 -13.03
CA ARG A 53 5.46 -3.77 -13.95
C ARG A 53 5.05 -2.34 -14.24
N LYS A 54 4.95 -1.98 -15.52
CA LYS A 54 4.39 -0.68 -15.94
C LYS A 54 2.89 -0.70 -15.66
N ILE A 55 2.42 0.23 -14.84
CA ILE A 55 0.99 0.39 -14.55
C ILE A 55 0.37 1.36 -15.53
N GLY A 56 1.06 2.48 -15.81
CA GLY A 56 0.57 3.47 -16.74
C GLY A 56 1.61 4.53 -17.04
N SER A 57 1.27 5.40 -17.98
CA SER A 57 2.06 6.59 -18.27
C SER A 57 1.17 7.79 -18.55
N VAL A 58 1.66 8.97 -18.19
CA VAL A 58 1.00 10.25 -18.41
C VAL A 58 2.00 11.25 -18.95
N ASN A 59 1.60 12.07 -19.92
CA ASN A 59 2.45 13.15 -20.39
C ASN A 59 2.62 14.21 -19.28
N ARG A 60 3.85 14.70 -19.06
CA ARG A 60 4.18 15.72 -18.04
C ARG A 60 3.39 17.00 -18.22
N ARG A 61 3.21 17.45 -19.46
CA ARG A 61 2.43 18.65 -19.78
C ARG A 61 0.97 18.43 -19.46
N LEU A 62 0.44 17.26 -19.82
CA LEU A 62 -0.94 16.88 -19.49
C LEU A 62 -1.16 16.77 -17.98
N ALA A 63 -0.21 16.17 -17.25
CA ALA A 63 -0.27 16.09 -15.78
C ALA A 63 -0.21 17.47 -15.12
N ALA A 64 0.63 18.37 -15.64
CA ALA A 64 0.72 19.75 -15.15
C ALA A 64 -0.56 20.54 -15.46
N ASP A 65 -1.13 20.36 -16.65
CA ASP A 65 -2.37 20.99 -17.08
C ASP A 65 -3.57 20.49 -16.26
N ALA A 66 -3.72 19.17 -16.14
CA ALA A 66 -4.74 18.55 -15.30
C ALA A 66 -4.66 19.05 -13.85
N LYS A 67 -3.45 19.18 -13.29
CA LYS A 67 -3.25 19.73 -11.94
C LYS A 67 -3.73 21.17 -11.81
N ARG A 68 -3.54 22.00 -12.85
CA ARG A 68 -4.09 23.38 -12.90
C ARG A 68 -5.61 23.38 -12.92
N HIS A 69 -6.22 22.35 -13.49
CA HIS A 69 -7.66 22.13 -13.49
C HIS A 69 -8.18 21.36 -12.25
N GLY A 70 -7.33 21.15 -11.24
CA GLY A 70 -7.71 20.47 -10.00
C GLY A 70 -7.74 18.93 -10.09
N GLN A 71 -7.22 18.35 -11.17
CA GLN A 71 -7.12 16.90 -11.37
C GLN A 71 -5.69 16.41 -11.15
N ASP A 72 -5.50 15.42 -10.28
CA ASP A 72 -4.19 14.80 -10.07
C ASP A 72 -4.08 13.47 -10.83
N LEU A 73 -3.73 13.54 -12.12
CA LEU A 73 -3.57 12.35 -12.96
C LEU A 73 -2.46 11.42 -12.47
N VAL A 74 -1.43 11.97 -11.83
CA VAL A 74 -0.33 11.17 -11.27
C VAL A 74 -0.84 10.44 -10.02
N GLY A 75 -1.57 11.12 -9.14
CA GLY A 75 -2.26 10.51 -8.00
C GLY A 75 -3.22 9.40 -8.43
N ALA A 76 -4.05 9.63 -9.44
CA ALA A 76 -4.96 8.62 -9.97
C ALA A 76 -4.23 7.37 -10.49
N LEU A 77 -3.10 7.54 -11.19
CA LEU A 77 -2.26 6.41 -11.63
C LEU A 77 -1.61 5.67 -10.45
N VAL A 78 -1.23 6.40 -9.39
CA VAL A 78 -0.72 5.83 -8.15
C VAL A 78 -1.81 5.02 -7.43
N ASP A 79 -3.03 5.55 -7.33
CA ASP A 79 -4.16 4.83 -6.72
C ASP A 79 -4.49 3.55 -7.49
N ILE A 80 -4.49 3.60 -8.83
CA ILE A 80 -4.65 2.41 -9.67
C ILE A 80 -3.51 1.42 -9.42
N ALA A 81 -2.26 1.89 -9.32
CA ALA A 81 -1.11 1.03 -9.04
C ALA A 81 -1.22 0.34 -7.68
N LEU A 82 -1.70 1.06 -6.65
CA LEU A 82 -1.94 0.51 -5.32
C LEU A 82 -3.09 -0.49 -5.32
N LEU A 83 -4.19 -0.21 -6.02
CA LEU A 83 -5.33 -1.11 -6.15
C LEU A 83 -4.95 -2.41 -6.88
N GLU A 84 -4.19 -2.29 -7.97
CA GLU A 84 -3.67 -3.46 -8.70
C GLU A 84 -2.71 -4.29 -7.85
N ALA A 85 -1.94 -3.65 -6.99
CA ALA A 85 -1.05 -4.34 -6.07
C ALA A 85 -1.79 -5.07 -4.95
N ASP A 86 -2.86 -4.47 -4.42
CA ASP A 86 -3.71 -5.10 -3.39
C ASP A 86 -4.49 -6.30 -3.96
N ARG A 87 -4.99 -6.21 -5.20
CA ARG A 87 -5.64 -7.33 -5.91
C ARG A 87 -4.74 -8.54 -6.18
N GLN A 88 -3.43 -8.37 -6.16
CA GLN A 88 -2.45 -9.43 -6.40
C GLN A 88 -1.89 -10.04 -5.10
N SER A 89 -2.38 -9.59 -3.94
CA SER A 89 -2.00 -10.11 -2.62
C SER A 89 -3.00 -11.15 -2.10
#